data_AF-A0A9Q5GA30-F1
#
_entry.id   AF-A0A9Q5GA30-F1
#
_cell.length_a   1.000
_cell.length_b   1.000
_cell.length_c   1.000
_cell.angle_alpha   90.00
_cell.angle_beta   90.00
_cell.angle_gamma   90.00
#
_symmetry.space_group_name_H-M   'P 1'
#
loop_
_entity.id
_entity.type
_entity.pdbx_description
1 polymer ?
#
loop_
_entity_poly.entity_id
_entity_poly.type
_entity_poly.pdbx_seq_one_letter_code
_entity_poly.pdbx_strand_id
1 'polypeptide(L)'
;MFFKLASGRGYLKYDDVTMDGKILNPVNTPEQAKADVTVATAADKAKLTQSINEAASVKASELYKLSSSSAKAAYDKAITDGAIVNNNASATIGQVNEAEGAIVAAKAKLNGAKIAVANFNSLTPDEVTAIVKAAANANNVPESAIQFSNNNTTLSIVTNGYTQPLNINDYAVQNSAINR
;
A
#
# COMPACT_ATOMS: atom_id res chain seq x y z
N MET A 1 -41.01 -11.54 16.09
CA MET A 1 -40.07 -12.66 16.33
C MET A 1 -40.17 -13.07 17.81
N PHE A 2 -39.94 -14.33 18.20
CA PHE A 2 -39.94 -14.76 19.62
C PHE A 2 -38.60 -15.45 19.94
N PHE A 3 -38.07 -15.25 21.15
CA PHE A 3 -36.91 -15.98 21.65
C PHE A 3 -37.33 -17.11 22.59
N LYS A 4 -36.71 -18.28 22.47
CA LYS A 4 -36.94 -19.40 23.41
C LYS A 4 -36.08 -19.21 24.66
N LEU A 5 -36.67 -19.37 25.84
CA LEU A 5 -35.94 -19.33 27.10
C LEU A 5 -34.97 -20.53 27.18
N ALA A 6 -33.76 -20.30 27.68
CA ALA A 6 -32.75 -21.35 27.87
C ALA A 6 -33.22 -22.50 28.78
N SER A 7 -34.13 -22.21 29.71
CA SER A 7 -34.79 -23.23 30.56
C SER A 7 -35.70 -24.19 29.76
N GLY A 8 -35.99 -23.87 28.50
CA GLY A 8 -36.90 -24.61 27.63
C GLY A 8 -38.39 -24.41 27.94
N ARG A 9 -38.73 -23.66 29.00
CA ARG A 9 -40.10 -23.57 29.56
C ARG A 9 -40.86 -22.31 29.13
N GLY A 10 -40.55 -21.74 27.96
CA GLY A 10 -41.33 -20.61 27.44
C GLY A 10 -40.65 -19.83 26.32
N TYR A 11 -41.37 -18.81 25.86
CA TYR A 11 -40.95 -17.89 24.81
C TYR A 11 -41.19 -16.44 25.25
N LEU A 12 -40.30 -15.53 24.86
CA LEU A 12 -40.44 -14.08 25.04
C LEU A 12 -40.64 -13.41 23.68
N LYS A 13 -41.48 -12.37 23.61
CA LYS A 13 -41.57 -11.54 22.40
C LYS A 13 -40.28 -10.77 22.23
N TYR A 14 -39.82 -10.66 20.99
CA TYR A 14 -38.59 -9.91 20.66
C TYR A 14 -38.64 -8.47 21.19
N ASP A 15 -39.79 -7.79 21.05
CA ASP A 15 -39.96 -6.40 21.47
C ASP A 15 -39.93 -6.20 23.00
N ASP A 16 -40.13 -7.28 23.77
CA ASP A 16 -40.05 -7.28 25.23
C ASP A 16 -38.63 -7.60 25.76
N VAL A 17 -37.66 -7.87 24.85
CA VAL A 17 -36.28 -8.20 25.21
C VAL A 17 -35.36 -7.01 24.96
N THR A 18 -34.86 -6.43 26.04
CA THR A 18 -33.79 -5.43 25.99
C THR A 18 -32.44 -6.13 25.82
N MET A 19 -31.86 -6.08 24.62
CA MET A 19 -30.49 -6.53 24.37
C MET A 19 -29.52 -5.44 24.83
N ASP A 20 -28.77 -5.65 25.91
CA ASP A 20 -27.73 -4.71 26.37
C ASP A 20 -26.37 -5.10 25.78
N GLY A 21 -25.69 -4.13 25.16
CA GLY A 21 -24.42 -4.34 24.45
C GLY A 21 -24.29 -3.55 23.14
N LYS A 22 -23.08 -3.56 22.56
CA LYS A 22 -22.82 -2.91 21.26
C LYS A 22 -23.47 -3.73 20.14
N ILE A 23 -24.55 -3.20 19.56
CA ILE A 23 -25.09 -3.72 18.30
C ILE A 23 -24.02 -3.52 17.23
N LEU A 24 -23.51 -4.62 16.67
CA LEU A 24 -22.56 -4.59 15.56
C LEU A 24 -23.34 -4.51 14.25
N ASN A 25 -22.99 -3.55 13.42
CA ASN A 25 -23.53 -3.48 12.07
C ASN A 25 -22.70 -4.42 11.18
N PRO A 26 -23.30 -5.49 10.63
CA PRO A 26 -22.58 -6.37 9.72
C PRO A 26 -22.19 -5.58 8.47
N VAL A 27 -20.94 -5.74 8.04
CA VAL A 27 -20.40 -5.11 6.82
C VAL A 27 -20.65 -5.94 5.57
N ASN A 28 -21.21 -7.15 5.71
CA ASN A 28 -21.58 -8.06 4.64
C ASN A 28 -23.01 -8.58 4.80
N THR A 29 -23.63 -9.03 3.70
CA THR A 29 -24.97 -9.66 3.75
C THR A 29 -24.86 -11.13 4.18
N PRO A 30 -25.95 -11.76 4.68
CA PRO A 30 -25.97 -13.20 4.96
C PRO A 30 -25.56 -14.05 3.74
N GLU A 31 -25.96 -13.64 2.54
CA GLU A 31 -25.61 -14.29 1.29
C GLU A 31 -24.12 -14.15 0.99
N GLN A 32 -23.54 -12.98 1.22
CA GLN A 32 -22.10 -12.73 1.07
C GLN A 32 -21.31 -13.57 2.06
N ALA A 33 -21.72 -13.62 3.33
CA ALA A 33 -21.07 -14.44 4.35
C ALA A 33 -21.09 -15.94 3.99
N LYS A 34 -22.18 -16.42 3.38
CA LYS A 34 -22.29 -17.80 2.88
C LYS A 34 -21.41 -18.04 1.67
N ALA A 35 -21.29 -17.08 0.76
CA ALA A 35 -20.39 -17.17 -0.40
C ALA A 35 -18.92 -17.15 0.04
N ASP A 36 -18.57 -16.29 1.01
CA ASP A 36 -17.19 -16.08 1.45
C ASP A 36 -16.52 -17.34 2.01
N VAL A 37 -17.29 -18.32 2.52
CA VAL A 37 -16.77 -19.61 3.03
C VAL A 37 -16.66 -20.70 1.96
N THR A 38 -17.14 -20.45 0.74
CA THR A 38 -17.02 -21.42 -0.36
C THR A 38 -15.62 -21.38 -0.96
N VAL A 39 -15.14 -22.54 -1.41
CA VAL A 39 -13.84 -22.64 -2.12
C VAL A 39 -13.94 -21.85 -3.43
N ALA A 40 -12.99 -20.94 -3.62
CA ALA A 40 -12.93 -20.04 -4.77
C ALA A 40 -12.58 -20.80 -6.07
N THR A 41 -13.30 -20.49 -7.13
CA THR A 41 -13.01 -20.95 -8.48
C THR A 41 -11.95 -20.07 -9.16
N ALA A 42 -11.51 -20.46 -10.36
CA ALA A 42 -10.62 -19.62 -11.17
C ALA A 42 -11.27 -18.27 -11.53
N ALA A 43 -12.59 -18.22 -11.71
CA ALA A 43 -13.31 -16.99 -12.01
C ALA A 43 -13.30 -16.02 -10.82
N ASP A 44 -13.48 -16.54 -9.60
CA ASP A 44 -13.42 -15.74 -8.36
C ASP A 44 -12.02 -15.13 -8.15
N LYS A 45 -10.98 -15.84 -8.59
CA LYS A 45 -9.57 -15.42 -8.52
C LYS A 45 -9.13 -14.46 -9.63
N ALA A 46 -10.00 -14.13 -10.59
CA ALA A 46 -9.60 -13.35 -11.77
C ALA A 46 -9.03 -11.97 -11.43
N LYS A 47 -9.66 -11.24 -10.50
CA LYS A 47 -9.20 -9.92 -10.05
C LYS A 47 -7.86 -10.00 -9.32
N LEU A 48 -7.74 -10.94 -8.38
CA LEU A 48 -6.50 -11.18 -7.65
C LEU A 48 -5.33 -11.52 -8.59
N THR A 49 -5.59 -12.39 -9.58
CA THR A 49 -4.59 -12.74 -10.60
C THR A 49 -4.17 -11.52 -11.43
N GLN A 50 -5.12 -10.68 -11.83
CA GLN A 50 -4.82 -9.44 -12.55
C GLN A 50 -3.93 -8.52 -11.71
N SER A 51 -4.29 -8.25 -10.46
CA SER A 51 -3.52 -7.38 -9.55
C SER A 51 -2.11 -7.89 -9.29
N ILE A 52 -1.92 -9.21 -9.20
CA ILE A 52 -0.58 -9.84 -9.11
C ILE A 52 0.21 -9.63 -10.41
N ASN A 53 -0.40 -9.83 -11.57
CA ASN A 53 0.27 -9.65 -12.87
C ASN A 53 0.66 -8.19 -13.13
N GLU A 54 -0.13 -7.23 -12.65
CA GLU A 54 0.18 -5.80 -12.70
C GLU A 54 1.35 -5.40 -11.79
N ALA A 55 1.76 -6.24 -10.84
CA ALA A 55 2.80 -5.88 -9.87
C ALA A 55 4.12 -5.47 -10.54
N ALA A 56 4.49 -6.10 -11.65
CA ALA A 56 5.70 -5.75 -12.38
C ALA A 56 5.66 -4.32 -12.95
N SER A 57 4.51 -3.91 -13.53
CA SER A 57 4.36 -2.57 -14.09
C SER A 57 4.27 -1.51 -12.99
N VAL A 58 3.58 -1.80 -11.88
CA VAL A 58 3.55 -0.93 -10.70
C VAL A 58 4.95 -0.74 -10.14
N LYS A 59 5.73 -1.81 -9.96
CA LYS A 59 7.11 -1.75 -9.44
C LYS A 59 8.07 -0.99 -10.37
N ALA A 60 7.80 -0.97 -11.67
CA ALA A 60 8.56 -0.19 -12.63
C ALA A 60 8.23 1.31 -12.61
N SER A 61 7.06 1.70 -12.09
CA SER A 61 6.60 3.08 -12.05
C SER A 61 7.39 3.98 -11.09
N GLU A 62 7.40 5.28 -11.36
CA GLU A 62 7.98 6.29 -10.46
C GLU A 62 7.24 6.31 -9.11
N LEU A 63 5.91 6.10 -9.12
CA LEU A 63 5.09 6.00 -7.91
C LEU A 63 5.64 4.96 -6.94
N TYR A 64 5.99 3.77 -7.42
CA TYR A 64 6.58 2.74 -6.57
C TYR A 64 8.03 3.04 -6.21
N LYS A 65 8.86 3.38 -7.20
CA LYS A 65 10.30 3.58 -6.99
C LYS A 65 10.60 4.66 -5.97
N LEU A 66 9.86 5.77 -6.02
CA LEU A 66 10.04 6.93 -5.13
C LEU A 66 9.24 6.83 -3.83
N SER A 67 8.41 5.78 -3.65
CA SER A 67 7.68 5.58 -2.40
C SER A 67 8.62 5.29 -1.23
N SER A 68 8.17 5.58 -0.02
CA SER A 68 8.86 5.20 1.21
C SER A 68 9.15 3.68 1.27
N SER A 69 10.27 3.29 1.87
CA SER A 69 10.60 1.86 2.04
C SER A 69 9.49 1.06 2.74
N SER A 70 8.79 1.67 3.71
CA SER A 70 7.64 1.04 4.38
C SER A 70 6.45 0.81 3.45
N ALA A 71 6.12 1.77 2.58
CA ALA A 71 5.02 1.61 1.63
C ALA A 71 5.36 0.56 0.56
N LYS A 72 6.61 0.56 0.08
CA LYS A 72 7.15 -0.46 -0.85
C LYS A 72 7.06 -1.85 -0.24
N ALA A 73 7.56 -2.02 0.98
CA ALA A 73 7.50 -3.30 1.70
C ALA A 73 6.07 -3.78 1.94
N ALA A 74 5.15 -2.87 2.27
CA ALA A 74 3.74 -3.21 2.44
C ALA A 74 3.10 -3.70 1.12
N TYR A 75 3.39 -3.04 0.00
CA TYR A 75 2.91 -3.46 -1.32
C TYR A 75 3.54 -4.79 -1.75
N ASP A 76 4.86 -4.95 -1.60
CA ASP A 76 5.56 -6.20 -1.91
C ASP A 76 5.01 -7.37 -1.10
N LYS A 77 4.78 -7.18 0.20
CA LYS A 77 4.18 -8.19 1.07
C LYS A 77 2.76 -8.55 0.62
N ALA A 78 1.93 -7.57 0.30
CA ALA A 78 0.57 -7.82 -0.17
C ALA A 78 0.55 -8.62 -1.49
N ILE A 79 1.48 -8.35 -2.42
CA ILE A 79 1.63 -9.15 -3.65
C ILE A 79 2.06 -10.58 -3.34
N THR A 80 3.03 -10.78 -2.44
CA THR A 80 3.47 -12.13 -2.02
C THR A 80 2.35 -12.91 -1.35
N ASP A 81 1.65 -12.31 -0.39
CA ASP A 81 0.54 -12.94 0.32
C ASP A 81 -0.62 -13.25 -0.64
N GLY A 82 -0.92 -12.33 -1.56
CA GLY A 82 -1.92 -12.55 -2.60
C GLY A 82 -1.58 -13.70 -3.54
N ALA A 83 -0.30 -13.85 -3.93
CA ALA A 83 0.14 -14.98 -4.73
C ALA A 83 0.00 -16.33 -4.00
N ILE A 84 0.23 -16.35 -2.67
CA ILE A 84 0.01 -17.55 -1.85
C ILE A 84 -1.48 -17.93 -1.87
N VAL A 85 -2.38 -16.97 -1.65
CA VAL A 85 -3.84 -17.21 -1.71
C VAL A 85 -4.28 -17.65 -3.11
N ASN A 86 -3.75 -17.02 -4.16
CA ASN A 86 -4.09 -17.34 -5.54
C ASN A 86 -3.72 -18.79 -5.91
N ASN A 87 -2.56 -19.26 -5.44
CA ASN A 87 -2.07 -20.62 -5.67
C ASN A 87 -2.67 -21.68 -4.75
N ASN A 88 -3.38 -21.29 -3.68
CA ASN A 88 -4.03 -22.23 -2.77
C ASN A 88 -5.35 -22.74 -3.36
N ALA A 89 -5.41 -24.04 -3.65
CA ALA A 89 -6.60 -24.71 -4.22
C ALA A 89 -7.81 -24.75 -3.26
N SER A 90 -7.59 -24.58 -1.96
CA SER A 90 -8.63 -24.55 -0.93
C SER A 90 -8.93 -23.13 -0.42
N ALA A 91 -8.36 -22.09 -1.05
CA ALA A 91 -8.68 -20.71 -0.70
C ALA A 91 -10.18 -20.45 -0.90
N THR A 92 -10.78 -19.76 0.04
CA THR A 92 -12.19 -19.38 -0.02
C THR A 92 -12.39 -18.05 -0.76
N ILE A 93 -13.61 -17.76 -1.20
CA ILE A 93 -13.95 -16.47 -1.83
C ILE A 93 -13.59 -15.30 -0.90
N GLY A 94 -13.85 -15.43 0.40
CA GLY A 94 -13.51 -14.40 1.40
C GLY A 94 -12.00 -14.13 1.46
N GLN A 95 -11.17 -15.18 1.48
CA GLN A 95 -9.71 -15.04 1.48
C GLN A 95 -9.18 -14.40 0.20
N VAL A 96 -9.76 -14.74 -0.96
CA VAL A 96 -9.40 -14.13 -2.25
C VAL A 96 -9.74 -12.64 -2.24
N ASN A 97 -10.94 -12.27 -1.77
CA ASN A 97 -11.38 -10.89 -1.68
C ASN A 97 -10.54 -10.08 -0.68
N GLU A 98 -10.18 -10.66 0.46
CA GLU A 98 -9.31 -10.02 1.45
C GLU A 98 -7.91 -9.76 0.90
N ALA A 99 -7.31 -10.75 0.22
CA ALA A 99 -6.01 -10.61 -0.42
C ALA A 99 -6.02 -9.52 -1.51
N GLU A 100 -7.06 -9.49 -2.34
CA GLU A 100 -7.22 -8.44 -3.35
C GLU A 100 -7.37 -7.06 -2.70
N GLY A 101 -8.21 -6.95 -1.67
CA GLY A 101 -8.37 -5.71 -0.90
C GLY A 101 -7.06 -5.23 -0.28
N ALA A 102 -6.24 -6.14 0.23
CA ALA A 102 -4.92 -5.81 0.78
C ALA A 102 -3.97 -5.26 -0.29
N ILE A 103 -3.95 -5.84 -1.50
CA ILE A 103 -3.13 -5.34 -2.62
C ILE A 103 -3.60 -3.95 -3.05
N VAL A 104 -4.91 -3.75 -3.25
CA VAL A 104 -5.48 -2.45 -3.63
C VAL A 104 -5.18 -1.38 -2.57
N ALA A 105 -5.36 -1.70 -1.29
CA ALA A 105 -5.06 -0.79 -0.19
C ALA A 105 -3.57 -0.46 -0.09
N ALA A 106 -2.68 -1.43 -0.30
CA ALA A 106 -1.24 -1.20 -0.29
C ALA A 106 -0.78 -0.37 -1.49
N LYS A 107 -1.34 -0.63 -2.69
CA LYS A 107 -1.10 0.16 -3.91
C LYS A 107 -1.51 1.62 -3.71
N ALA A 108 -2.66 1.86 -3.09
CA ALA A 108 -3.15 3.21 -2.78
C ALA A 108 -2.30 3.95 -1.74
N LYS A 109 -1.54 3.22 -0.92
CA LYS A 109 -0.60 3.80 0.08
C LYS A 109 0.79 4.10 -0.50
N LEU A 110 1.07 3.72 -1.75
CA LEU A 110 2.26 4.19 -2.43
C LEU A 110 2.22 5.71 -2.53
N ASN A 111 3.33 6.35 -2.19
CA ASN A 111 3.45 7.79 -1.99
C ASN A 111 4.62 8.42 -2.75
N GLY A 112 5.16 7.72 -3.75
CA GLY A 112 6.26 8.20 -4.56
C GLY A 112 5.82 9.30 -5.52
N ALA A 113 6.53 10.42 -5.46
CA ALA A 113 6.38 11.53 -6.39
C ALA A 113 7.72 12.26 -6.51
N LYS A 114 7.97 12.88 -7.67
CA LYS A 114 9.11 13.78 -7.83
C LYS A 114 8.90 15.06 -7.04
N ILE A 115 9.97 15.57 -6.46
CA ILE A 115 9.98 16.84 -5.74
C ILE A 115 9.98 17.98 -6.75
N ALA A 116 8.98 18.85 -6.70
CA ALA A 116 8.99 20.07 -7.49
C ALA A 116 9.95 21.07 -6.86
N VAL A 117 10.91 21.57 -7.65
CA VAL A 117 11.88 22.57 -7.20
C VAL A 117 11.83 23.83 -8.06
N ALA A 118 12.18 24.97 -7.48
CA ALA A 118 12.18 26.25 -8.17
C ALA A 118 13.36 26.39 -9.15
N ASN A 119 14.57 25.99 -8.73
CA ASN A 119 15.79 26.09 -9.53
C ASN A 119 16.84 25.07 -9.03
N PHE A 120 17.28 24.16 -9.91
CA PHE A 120 18.31 23.18 -9.55
C PHE A 120 19.66 23.79 -9.16
N ASN A 121 19.96 25.00 -9.63
CA ASN A 121 21.21 25.70 -9.28
C ASN A 121 21.12 26.45 -7.94
N SER A 122 19.94 26.47 -7.31
CA SER A 122 19.67 27.22 -6.09
C SER A 122 18.57 26.54 -5.28
N LEU A 123 18.85 25.31 -4.82
CA LEU A 123 17.94 24.55 -3.97
C LEU A 123 17.89 25.14 -2.56
N THR A 124 16.67 25.29 -2.04
CA THR A 124 16.42 25.60 -0.63
C THR A 124 16.75 24.40 0.27
N PRO A 125 16.99 24.62 1.58
CA PRO A 125 17.22 23.52 2.52
C PRO A 125 16.10 22.47 2.51
N ASP A 126 14.85 22.90 2.41
CA ASP A 126 13.69 22.00 2.38
C ASP A 126 13.65 21.15 1.11
N GLU A 127 13.96 21.73 -0.06
CA GLU A 127 14.06 20.98 -1.32
C GLU A 127 15.22 19.97 -1.28
N VAL A 128 16.36 20.34 -0.70
CA VAL A 128 17.50 19.43 -0.48
C VAL A 128 17.09 18.25 0.39
N THR A 129 16.46 18.50 1.54
CA THR A 129 15.97 17.45 2.44
C THR A 129 14.96 16.53 1.76
N ALA A 130 14.02 17.09 1.00
CA ALA A 130 13.03 16.31 0.27
C ALA A 130 13.67 15.41 -0.81
N ILE A 131 14.65 15.93 -1.56
CA ILE A 131 15.38 15.16 -2.59
C ILE A 131 16.23 14.07 -1.95
N VAL A 132 16.95 14.37 -0.86
CA VAL A 132 17.73 13.38 -0.10
C VAL A 132 16.83 12.23 0.34
N LYS A 133 15.67 12.54 0.92
CA LYS A 133 14.71 11.53 1.37
C LYS A 133 14.15 10.71 0.21
N ALA A 134 13.80 11.33 -0.91
CA ALA A 134 13.34 10.62 -2.10
C ALA A 134 14.42 9.68 -2.66
N ALA A 135 15.67 10.15 -2.76
CA ALA A 135 16.80 9.35 -3.22
C ALA A 135 17.13 8.19 -2.28
N ALA A 136 17.09 8.42 -0.96
CA ALA A 136 17.32 7.40 0.04
C ALA A 136 16.28 6.26 -0.06
N ASN A 137 14.99 6.61 -0.14
CA ASN A 137 13.89 5.65 -0.27
C ASN A 137 13.96 4.85 -1.58
N ALA A 138 14.32 5.51 -2.68
CA ALA A 138 14.43 4.87 -3.99
C ALA A 138 15.57 3.86 -4.06
N ASN A 139 16.72 4.20 -3.47
CA ASN A 139 17.91 3.36 -3.48
C ASN A 139 17.99 2.43 -2.26
N ASN A 140 17.03 2.50 -1.35
CA ASN A 140 16.95 1.70 -0.13
C ASN A 140 18.22 1.82 0.74
N VAL A 141 18.71 3.04 0.90
CA VAL A 141 19.87 3.42 1.72
C VAL A 141 19.44 4.42 2.80
N PRO A 142 20.16 4.55 3.92
CA PRO A 142 19.87 5.61 4.89
C PRO A 142 20.07 6.99 4.28
N GLU A 143 19.31 7.99 4.74
CA GLU A 143 19.43 9.38 4.26
C GLU A 143 20.86 9.93 4.40
N SER A 144 21.59 9.52 5.43
CA SER A 144 23.00 9.88 5.65
C SER A 144 23.96 9.40 4.56
N ALA A 145 23.56 8.40 3.75
CA ALA A 145 24.33 7.94 2.61
C ALA A 145 24.14 8.82 1.38
N ILE A 146 23.10 9.68 1.34
CA ILE A 146 22.86 10.57 0.20
C ILE A 146 23.57 11.90 0.46
N GLN A 147 24.44 12.30 -0.46
CA GLN A 147 25.20 13.54 -0.35
C GLN A 147 25.02 14.41 -1.58
N PHE A 148 24.80 15.70 -1.33
CA PHE A 148 24.98 16.73 -2.32
C PHE A 148 26.42 17.24 -2.30
N SER A 149 26.96 17.51 -3.48
CA SER A 149 28.27 18.14 -3.68
C SER A 149 28.20 19.17 -4.80
N ASN A 150 29.30 19.90 -5.00
CA ASN A 150 29.43 20.96 -6.01
C ASN A 150 28.28 21.97 -5.95
N ASN A 151 28.09 22.63 -4.81
CA ASN A 151 26.99 23.60 -4.60
C ASN A 151 25.60 23.02 -4.94
N ASN A 152 25.34 21.78 -4.50
CA ASN A 152 24.09 21.03 -4.70
C ASN A 152 23.75 20.67 -6.15
N THR A 153 24.71 20.77 -7.09
CA THR A 153 24.47 20.34 -8.49
C THR A 153 24.74 18.86 -8.72
N THR A 154 25.38 18.18 -7.77
CA THR A 154 25.73 16.75 -7.89
C THR A 154 25.16 16.00 -6.70
N LEU A 155 24.43 14.92 -6.99
CA LEU A 155 23.83 14.03 -6.01
C LEU A 155 24.51 12.66 -6.10
N SER A 156 24.87 12.07 -4.96
CA SER A 156 25.53 10.76 -4.94
C SER A 156 25.12 9.95 -3.72
N ILE A 157 25.27 8.62 -3.83
CA ILE A 157 25.30 7.72 -2.68
C ILE A 157 26.76 7.54 -2.27
N VAL A 158 27.07 7.73 -0.99
CA VAL A 158 28.40 7.54 -0.40
C VAL A 158 28.33 6.47 0.69
N THR A 159 28.97 5.33 0.44
CA THR A 159 29.00 4.19 1.34
C THR A 159 30.40 3.60 1.38
N ASN A 160 30.98 3.48 2.58
CA ASN A 160 32.31 2.86 2.78
C ASN A 160 33.42 3.42 1.87
N GLY A 161 33.41 4.73 1.62
CA GLY A 161 34.40 5.39 0.75
C GLY A 161 34.14 5.26 -0.76
N TYR A 162 33.10 4.52 -1.17
CA TYR A 162 32.66 4.46 -2.57
C TYR A 162 31.58 5.50 -2.85
N THR A 163 31.69 6.15 -4.01
CA THR A 163 30.71 7.15 -4.47
C THR A 163 30.02 6.64 -5.73
N GLN A 164 28.69 6.53 -5.68
CA GLN A 164 27.85 6.26 -6.83
C GLN A 164 27.09 7.54 -7.22
N PRO A 165 27.31 8.13 -8.40
CA PRO A 165 26.56 9.30 -8.83
C PRO A 165 25.09 8.95 -9.06
N LEU A 166 24.21 9.88 -8.73
CA LEU A 166 22.77 9.83 -8.96
C LEU A 166 22.34 10.98 -9.88
N ASN A 167 21.37 10.71 -10.75
CA ASN A 167 20.74 11.75 -11.57
C ASN A 167 19.63 12.43 -10.76
N ILE A 168 19.77 13.72 -10.48
CA ILE A 168 18.78 14.49 -9.70
C ILE A 168 17.40 14.51 -10.35
N ASN A 169 17.31 14.41 -11.68
CA ASN A 169 16.05 14.42 -12.44
C ASN A 169 15.19 13.16 -12.23
N ASP A 170 15.77 12.11 -11.63
CA ASP A 170 15.04 10.92 -11.25
C ASP A 170 14.19 11.17 -9.99
N TYR A 171 14.56 12.18 -9.18
CA TYR A 171 13.94 12.48 -7.87
C TYR A 171 13.22 13.82 -7.84
N ALA A 172 13.58 14.76 -8.72
CA ALA A 172 13.03 16.10 -8.75
C ALA A 172 12.77 16.61 -10.16
N VAL A 173 11.89 17.59 -10.26
CA VAL A 173 11.55 18.31 -11.48
C VAL A 173 11.58 19.81 -11.22
N GLN A 174 12.24 20.56 -12.10
CA GLN A 174 12.22 22.01 -12.01
C GLN A 174 10.90 22.56 -12.55
N ASN A 175 10.17 23.29 -11.72
CA ASN A 175 8.96 23.98 -12.11
C ASN A 175 9.21 25.49 -12.13
N SER A 176 9.50 26.02 -13.32
CA SER A 176 9.80 27.44 -13.53
C SER A 176 8.66 28.39 -13.15
N ALA A 177 7.45 27.89 -12.90
CA ALA A 177 6.30 28.67 -12.46
C ALA A 177 6.31 29.01 -10.95
N ILE A 178 7.17 28.39 -10.13
CA ILE A 178 7.27 28.67 -8.68
C ILE A 178 7.96 30.04 -8.41
N ASN A 179 8.59 30.65 -9.42
CA ASN A 179 9.26 31.95 -9.34
C ASN A 179 8.40 33.14 -9.80
N ARG A 180 7.06 33.10 -9.66
CA ARG A 180 6.18 34.25 -9.95
C ARG A 180 5.32 34.63 -8.77
#